data_AF-A0AA42RCN4-F1
#
_entry.id   AF-A0AA42RCN4-F1
#
_cell.length_a   1.000
_cell.length_b   1.000
_cell.length_c   1.000
_cell.angle_alpha   90.00
_cell.angle_beta   90.00
_cell.angle_gamma   90.00
#
_symmetry.space_group_name_H-M   'P 1'
#
loop_
_entity.id
_entity.type
_entity.pdbx_description
1 polymer ?
#
loop_
_entity_poly.entity_id
_entity_poly.type
_entity_poly.pdbx_seq_one_letter_code
_entity_poly.pdbx_strand_id
1 'polypeptide(L)' 'HGTPYKFAPDDQTRVPMQVWMSPGFIKEKGMNMECLQKNAAANRYSHDNIFSSVLGIWDVKTAIYEQELDIFKQCRNN' A
#
# COMPACT_ATOMS: atom_id res chain seq x y z
N HIS A 1 -10.72 18.38 5.35
CA HIS A 1 -12.00 18.84 5.94
C HIS A 1 -11.84 18.97 7.45
N GLY A 2 -12.89 19.34 8.20
CA GLY A 2 -12.79 19.67 9.64
C GLY A 2 -13.73 18.90 10.56
N THR A 3 -14.49 17.92 10.05
CA THR A 3 -15.40 17.14 10.90
C THR A 3 -14.57 16.22 11.81
N PRO A 4 -14.86 16.16 13.12
CA PRO A 4 -14.17 15.22 14.01
C PRO A 4 -14.34 13.79 13.48
N TYR A 5 -13.25 13.01 13.46
CA TYR A 5 -13.18 11.72 12.74
C TYR A 5 -14.33 10.76 13.07
N LYS A 6 -14.73 10.69 14.36
CA LYS A 6 -15.83 9.83 14.84
C LYS A 6 -17.19 10.16 14.20
N PHE A 7 -17.36 11.34 13.63
CA PHE A 7 -18.58 11.82 12.99
C PHE A 7 -18.38 12.16 11.51
N ALA A 8 -17.19 11.90 10.96
CA ALA A 8 -16.89 12.22 9.58
C ALA A 8 -17.63 11.25 8.63
N PRO A 9 -18.35 11.76 7.62
CA PRO A 9 -19.00 10.91 6.62
C PRO A 9 -17.96 10.24 5.72
N ASP A 10 -18.38 9.21 4.99
CA ASP A 10 -17.52 8.47 4.05
C ASP A 10 -16.82 9.39 3.04
N ASP A 11 -17.47 10.46 2.59
CA ASP A 11 -16.87 11.43 1.65
C ASP A 11 -15.62 12.14 2.21
N GLN A 12 -15.45 12.16 3.55
CA GLN A 12 -14.28 12.75 4.20
C GLN A 12 -13.24 11.71 4.65
N THR A 13 -13.57 10.41 4.68
CA THR A 13 -12.70 9.35 5.21
C THR A 13 -12.30 8.31 4.15
N ARG A 14 -13.11 8.10 3.12
CA ARG A 14 -12.85 7.19 2.00
C ARG A 14 -12.18 7.95 0.86
N VAL A 15 -10.86 7.89 0.82
CA VAL A 15 -10.03 8.56 -0.19
C VAL A 15 -9.59 7.61 -1.30
N PRO A 16 -9.38 8.11 -2.53
CA PRO A 16 -8.80 7.30 -3.60
C PRO A 16 -7.30 7.11 -3.39
N MET A 17 -6.80 5.94 -3.78
CA MET A 17 -5.36 5.65 -3.89
C MET A 17 -5.10 4.93 -5.20
N GLN A 18 -4.06 5.33 -5.91
CA GLN A 18 -3.62 4.70 -7.15
C GLN A 18 -2.10 4.53 -7.13
N VAL A 19 -1.62 3.43 -7.70
CA VAL A 19 -0.19 3.16 -7.83
C VAL A 19 0.11 2.83 -9.29
N TRP A 20 1.12 3.49 -9.83
CA TRP A 20 1.69 3.18 -11.14
C TRP A 20 3.15 2.76 -10.95
N MET A 21 3.57 1.74 -11.69
CA MET A 21 4.94 1.25 -11.69
C MET A 21 5.41 1.07 -13.13
N SER A 22 6.63 1.49 -13.43
CA SER A 22 7.23 1.25 -14.74
C SER A 22 7.50 -0.25 -14.96
N PRO A 23 7.54 -0.74 -16.22
CA PRO A 23 7.88 -2.15 -16.49
C PRO A 23 9.24 -2.57 -15.89
N GLY A 24 10.22 -1.67 -15.91
CA GLY A 24 11.53 -1.90 -15.31
C GLY A 24 11.45 -2.08 -13.79
N PHE A 25 10.64 -1.24 -13.12
CA PHE A 25 10.45 -1.33 -11.68
C PHE A 25 9.69 -2.59 -11.26
N ILE A 26 8.65 -2.98 -12.01
CA ILE A 26 7.91 -4.23 -11.79
C ILE A 26 8.88 -5.42 -11.86
N LYS A 27 9.75 -5.44 -12.86
CA LYS A 27 10.78 -6.47 -13.03
C LYS A 27 11.81 -6.45 -11.90
N GLU A 28 12.35 -5.28 -11.56
CA GLU A 28 13.37 -5.13 -10.51
C GLU A 28 12.85 -5.60 -9.15
N LYS A 29 11.63 -5.22 -8.78
CA LYS A 29 11.03 -5.54 -7.49
C LYS A 29 10.39 -6.93 -7.42
N GLY A 30 10.39 -7.68 -8.53
CA GLY A 30 9.75 -8.99 -8.62
C GLY A 30 8.25 -8.93 -8.31
N MET A 31 7.58 -7.86 -8.77
CA MET A 31 6.19 -7.59 -8.44
C MET A 31 5.24 -8.45 -9.28
N ASN A 32 4.40 -9.24 -8.62
CA ASN A 32 3.27 -9.92 -9.24
C ASN A 32 2.10 -8.95 -9.37
N MET A 33 1.90 -8.41 -10.57
CA MET A 33 0.84 -7.43 -10.83
C MET A 33 -0.58 -8.00 -10.74
N GLU A 34 -0.77 -9.29 -11.04
CA GLU A 34 -2.06 -9.95 -10.90
C GLU A 34 -2.45 -10.08 -9.42
N CYS A 35 -1.49 -10.49 -8.57
CA CYS A 35 -1.64 -10.47 -7.11
C CYS A 35 -1.99 -9.07 -6.62
N LEU A 36 -1.24 -8.05 -7.05
CA LEU A 36 -1.43 -6.68 -6.57
C LEU A 36 -2.81 -6.13 -6.95
N GLN A 37 -3.27 -6.37 -8.18
CA GLN A 37 -4.61 -5.97 -8.64
C GLN A 37 -5.72 -6.70 -7.86
N LYS A 38 -5.57 -8.01 -7.63
CA LYS A 38 -6.51 -8.79 -6.83
C LYS A 38 -6.60 -8.26 -5.40
N ASN A 39 -5.46 -7.98 -4.77
CA ASN A 39 -5.41 -7.44 -3.41
C ASN A 39 -5.96 -6.01 -3.34
N ALA A 40 -5.76 -5.18 -4.36
CA ALA A 40 -6.33 -3.85 -4.44
C ALA A 40 -7.88 -3.87 -4.51
N ALA A 41 -8.46 -4.87 -5.17
CA ALA A 41 -9.91 -5.03 -5.30
C ALA A 41 -10.56 -5.67 -4.06
N ALA A 42 -9.87 -6.59 -3.38
CA ALA A 42 -10.45 -7.41 -2.32
C ALA A 42 -10.23 -6.85 -0.90
N ASN A 43 -9.14 -6.11 -0.66
CA ASN A 43 -8.76 -5.69 0.68
C ASN A 43 -9.14 -4.23 0.96
N ARG A 44 -9.18 -3.88 2.25
CA ARG A 44 -9.27 -2.50 2.72
C ARG A 44 -7.92 -2.02 3.19
N TYR A 45 -7.59 -0.77 2.89
CA TYR A 45 -6.36 -0.11 3.30
C TYR A 45 -6.66 1.25 3.92
N SER A 46 -5.74 1.75 4.72
CA SER A 46 -5.78 3.08 5.33
C SER A 46 -4.42 3.78 5.12
N HIS A 47 -4.29 4.98 5.68
CA HIS A 47 -2.98 5.66 5.73
C HIS A 47 -1.94 4.90 6.56
N ASP A 48 -2.34 3.99 7.45
CA ASP A 48 -1.44 3.19 8.27
C ASP A 48 -0.51 2.33 7.38
N ASN A 49 -0.99 1.94 6.21
CA ASN A 49 -0.24 1.14 5.27
C ASN A 49 0.87 1.91 4.52
N ILE A 50 0.78 3.24 4.41
CA ILE A 50 1.65 4.01 3.51
C ILE A 50 3.11 3.93 3.96
N PHE A 51 3.36 4.06 5.26
CA PHE A 51 4.72 4.15 5.80
C PHE A 51 5.54 2.89 5.52
N SER A 52 5.04 1.73 5.95
CA SER A 52 5.72 0.45 5.70
C SER A 52 5.77 0.10 4.23
N SER A 53 4.74 0.44 3.44
CA SER A 53 4.75 0.20 1.98
C SER A 53 5.86 0.97 1.26
N VAL A 54 6.12 2.22 1.66
CA VAL A 54 7.24 3.00 1.09
C VAL A 54 8.58 2.42 1.53
N LEU A 55 8.77 2.09 2.81
CA LEU A 55 10.01 1.47 3.27
C LEU A 55 10.28 0.14 2.55
N GLY A 56 9.24 -0.70 2.45
CA GLY A 56 9.32 -2.03 1.87
C GLY A 56 9.62 -2.00 0.38
N ILE A 57 8.94 -1.16 -0.41
CA ILE A 57 9.17 -1.10 -1.86
C ILE A 57 10.57 -0.57 -2.22
N TRP A 58 11.20 0.22 -1.34
CA TRP A 58 12.58 0.69 -1.48
C TRP A 58 13.61 -0.19 -0.78
N ASP A 59 13.21 -1.36 -0.26
CA ASP A 59 14.09 -2.35 0.38
C ASP A 59 14.85 -1.80 1.61
N VAL A 60 14.25 -0.83 2.32
CA VAL A 60 14.85 -0.22 3.52
C VAL A 60 14.77 -1.19 4.70
N LYS A 61 15.91 -1.44 5.35
CA LYS A 61 16.00 -2.26 6.57
C LYS A 61 15.99 -1.37 7.80
N THR A 62 14.93 -1.47 8.59
CA THR A 62 14.78 -0.72 9.84
C THR A 62 13.90 -1.47 10.83
N ALA A 63 14.09 -1.24 12.13
CA ALA A 63 13.33 -1.90 13.19
C ALA A 63 11.85 -1.49 13.23
N ILE A 64 11.50 -0.37 12.61
CA ILE A 64 10.13 0.18 12.56
C ILE A 64 9.35 -0.24 11.30
N TYR A 65 9.90 -1.14 10.49
CA TYR A 65 9.18 -1.68 9.33
C TYR A 65 8.26 -2.81 9.77
N GLU A 66 6.97 -2.65 9.51
CA GLU A 66 5.92 -3.63 9.81
C GLU A 66 5.44 -4.26 8.50
N GLN A 67 5.74 -5.55 8.29
CA GLN A 67 5.46 -6.27 7.04
C GLN A 67 3.97 -6.39 6.73
N GLU A 68 3.15 -6.48 7.76
CA GLU A 68 1.70 -6.54 7.72
C GLU A 68 1.05 -5.25 7.22
N LEU A 69 1.75 -4.12 7.34
CA LEU A 69 1.29 -2.82 6.83
C LEU A 69 1.78 -2.54 5.41
N ASP A 70 2.69 -3.36 4.87
CA ASP A 70 3.21 -3.23 3.51
C ASP A 70 2.27 -3.86 2.47
N ILE A 71 1.60 -3.00 1.70
CA ILE A 71 0.65 -3.37 0.63
C ILE A 71 1.31 -4.24 -0.44
N PHE A 72 2.60 -4.06 -0.67
CA PHE A 72 3.33 -4.71 -1.75
C PHE A 72 3.95 -6.03 -1.32
N LYS A 73 4.20 -6.23 -0.02
CA LYS A 73 4.98 -7.38 0.48
C LYS A 73 4.42 -8.73 0.02
N GLN A 74 3.11 -8.93 0.10
CA GLN A 74 2.46 -10.19 -0.27
C GLN A 74 2.53 -10.51 -1.77
N CYS A 75 2.81 -9.51 -2.61
CA CYS A 75 2.86 -9.66 -4.06
C CYS A 75 4.28 -9.56 -4.63
N ARG A 76 5.31 -9.57 -3.79
CA ARG A 76 6.72 -9.62 -4.21
C ARG A 76 7.29 -11.02 -4.02
N ASN A 77 8.09 -11.47 -4.98
CA ASN A 77 8.71 -12.81 -4.96
C ASN A 77 10.04 -12.88 -4.18
N ASN A 78 10.35 -11.88 -3.34
CA ASN A 78 11.57 -11.81 -2.52
C ASN A 78 11.27 -12.01 -1.03
#